data_AF-A0A318KQV7-F1
#
_entry.id   AF-A0A318KQV7-F1
#
_cell.length_a   1.000
_cell.length_b   1.000
_cell.length_c   1.000
_cell.angle_alpha   90.00
_cell.angle_beta   90.00
_cell.angle_gamma   90.00
#
_symmetry.space_group_name_H-M   'P 1'
#
loop_
_entity.id
_entity.type
_entity.pdbx_description
1 polymer ?
#
loop_
_entity_poly.entity_id
_entity_poly.type
_entity_poly.pdbx_seq_one_letter_code
_entity_poly.pdbx_strand_id
1 'polypeptide(L)'
;MDYGKFKYQESKKKHEAKLKQKQIQVKEVKFRPGTDDGDYNVKLRNLIRFLTDGDKAKITLRFRGREMAHQDIGLALLKRVEADLIEVGAVEQFPKLEGRQMVMMIGPKKK
;
A
#
# COMPACT_ATOMS: atom_id res chain seq x y z
N MET A 1 -26.40 -12.55 40.45
CA MET A 1 -25.57 -12.45 39.23
C MET A 1 -25.93 -11.16 38.53
N ASP A 2 -25.20 -10.09 38.80
CA ASP A 2 -25.48 -8.75 38.27
C ASP A 2 -25.14 -8.67 36.78
N TYR A 3 -26.16 -8.84 35.95
CA TYR A 3 -26.09 -8.73 34.49
C TYR A 3 -25.45 -7.41 34.03
N GLY A 4 -25.63 -6.33 34.80
CA GLY A 4 -25.01 -5.02 34.56
C GLY A 4 -23.48 -5.02 34.73
N LYS A 5 -22.95 -5.73 35.74
CA LYS A 5 -21.49 -5.85 35.95
C LYS A 5 -20.83 -6.68 34.84
N PHE A 6 -21.52 -7.71 34.36
CA PHE A 6 -21.05 -8.54 33.25
C PHE A 6 -21.01 -7.77 31.91
N LYS A 7 -22.07 -7.02 31.59
CA LYS A 7 -22.12 -6.14 30.40
C LYS A 7 -21.00 -5.09 30.40
N TYR A 8 -20.68 -4.53 31.57
CA TYR A 8 -19.59 -3.57 31.71
C TYR A 8 -18.22 -4.21 31.43
N GLN A 9 -17.96 -5.39 32.01
CA GLN A 9 -16.71 -6.12 31.76
C GLN A 9 -16.57 -6.57 30.30
N GLU A 10 -17.65 -7.04 29.67
CA GLU A 10 -17.65 -7.37 28.25
C GLU A 10 -17.37 -6.16 27.37
N SER A 11 -17.99 -5.01 27.66
CA SER A 11 -17.77 -3.77 26.92
C SER A 11 -16.32 -3.30 27.04
N LYS A 12 -15.76 -3.33 28.26
CA LYS A 12 -14.37 -2.97 28.52
C LYS A 12 -13.40 -3.92 27.78
N LYS A 13 -13.66 -5.22 27.83
CA LYS A 13 -12.85 -6.25 27.12
C LYS A 13 -12.90 -6.07 25.60
N LYS A 14 -14.08 -5.74 25.04
CA LYS A 14 -14.24 -5.42 23.61
C LYS A 14 -13.53 -4.13 23.24
N HIS A 15 -13.53 -3.12 24.11
CA HIS A 15 -12.83 -1.86 23.87
C HIS A 15 -11.31 -2.05 23.88
N GLU A 16 -10.78 -2.77 24.86
CA GLU A 16 -9.37 -3.13 24.93
C GLU A 16 -8.94 -4.01 23.74
N ALA A 17 -9.78 -4.95 23.29
CA ALA A 17 -9.51 -5.75 22.10
C ALA A 17 -9.48 -4.90 20.83
N LYS A 18 -10.38 -3.92 20.68
CA LYS A 18 -10.37 -2.98 19.55
C LYS A 18 -9.13 -2.09 19.56
N LEU A 19 -8.70 -1.61 20.71
CA LEU A 19 -7.49 -0.78 20.85
C LEU A 19 -6.21 -1.55 20.52
N LYS A 20 -6.15 -2.85 20.85
CA LYS A 20 -5.00 -3.71 20.56
C LYS A 20 -4.96 -4.20 19.10
N GLN A 21 -6.03 -4.02 18.33
CA GLN A 21 -6.07 -4.39 16.94
C GLN A 21 -5.20 -3.43 16.11
N LYS A 22 -4.13 -3.94 15.50
CA LYS A 22 -3.28 -3.19 14.59
C LYS A 22 -4.12 -2.77 13.37
N GLN A 23 -4.37 -1.46 13.21
CA GLN A 23 -5.04 -0.94 12.01
C GLN A 23 -4.05 -0.94 10.86
N ILE A 24 -4.29 -1.83 9.89
CA ILE A 24 -3.57 -1.83 8.62
C ILE A 24 -4.10 -0.66 7.80
N GLN A 25 -3.26 0.34 7.56
CA GLN A 25 -3.61 1.48 6.72
C GLN A 25 -3.16 1.22 5.29
N VAL A 26 -3.84 1.88 4.35
CA VAL A 26 -3.42 1.91 2.94
C VAL A 26 -2.70 3.23 2.70
N LYS A 27 -1.38 3.17 2.51
CA LYS A 27 -0.54 4.33 2.18
C LYS A 27 -0.44 4.47 0.67
N GLU A 28 -0.80 5.63 0.14
CA GLU A 28 -0.73 5.88 -1.31
C GLU A 28 0.57 6.59 -1.68
N VAL A 29 1.28 6.07 -2.69
CA VAL A 29 2.49 6.65 -3.26
C VAL A 29 2.26 6.94 -4.73
N LYS A 30 2.51 8.20 -5.13
CA LYS A 30 2.23 8.69 -6.48
C LYS A 30 3.49 8.78 -7.32
N PHE A 31 3.46 8.17 -8.49
CA PHE A 31 4.53 8.21 -9.49
C PHE A 31 4.12 9.00 -10.72
N ARG A 32 5.13 9.51 -11.43
CA ARG A 32 4.99 10.18 -12.73
C ARG A 32 5.84 9.43 -13.76
N PRO A 33 5.44 9.39 -15.04
CA PRO A 33 6.19 8.70 -16.10
C PRO A 33 7.53 9.36 -16.50
N GLY A 34 7.99 10.38 -15.76
CA GLY A 34 9.32 10.99 -15.87
C GLY A 34 10.01 11.13 -14.51
N THR A 35 9.76 10.19 -13.60
CA THR A 35 10.45 10.15 -12.31
C THR A 35 11.95 9.89 -12.54
N ASP A 36 12.78 10.76 -11.96
CA ASP A 36 14.24 10.62 -11.90
C ASP A 36 14.65 9.50 -10.93
N ASP A 37 15.80 8.86 -11.15
CA ASP A 37 16.30 7.78 -10.28
C ASP A 37 16.45 8.22 -8.81
N GLY A 38 16.73 9.50 -8.54
CA GLY A 38 16.75 10.04 -7.18
C GLY A 38 15.38 10.02 -6.49
N ASP A 39 14.32 10.49 -7.18
CA ASP A 39 12.94 10.49 -6.68
C ASP A 39 12.40 9.05 -6.55
N TYR A 40 12.82 8.16 -7.45
CA TYR A 40 12.50 6.74 -7.38
C TYR A 40 13.01 6.10 -6.09
N ASN A 41 14.30 6.28 -5.77
CA ASN A 41 14.92 5.66 -4.60
C ASN A 41 14.31 6.16 -3.28
N VAL A 42 13.95 7.44 -3.19
CA VAL A 42 13.25 7.99 -2.02
C VAL A 42 11.89 7.31 -1.84
N LYS A 43 11.11 7.19 -2.92
CA LYS A 43 9.79 6.52 -2.86
C LYS A 43 9.90 5.03 -2.56
N LEU A 44 10.90 4.34 -3.10
CA LEU A 44 11.16 2.93 -2.81
C LEU A 44 11.44 2.74 -1.31
N ARG A 45 12.29 3.59 -0.72
CA ARG A 45 12.59 3.54 0.72
C ARG A 45 11.34 3.77 1.58
N ASN A 46 10.48 4.70 1.17
CA ASN A 46 9.19 4.91 1.84
C ASN A 46 8.25 3.70 1.71
N LEU A 47 8.18 3.07 0.53
CA LEU A 47 7.39 1.86 0.29
C LEU A 47 7.86 0.69 1.17
N ILE A 48 9.18 0.45 1.23
CA ILE A 48 9.78 -0.55 2.12
C ILE A 48 9.39 -0.29 3.58
N ARG A 49 9.47 0.97 4.02
CA ARG A 49 9.08 1.36 5.38
C ARG A 49 7.62 1.05 5.67
N PHE A 50 6.70 1.36 4.75
CA PHE A 50 5.27 1.07 4.94
C PHE A 50 4.99 -0.43 5.01
N LEU A 51 5.61 -1.21 4.12
CA LEU A 51 5.44 -2.67 4.11
C LEU A 51 6.04 -3.31 5.37
N THR A 52 7.17 -2.79 5.86
CA THR A 52 7.79 -3.27 7.10
C THR A 52 6.92 -2.93 8.33
N ASP A 53 6.23 -1.78 8.31
CA ASP A 53 5.28 -1.42 9.37
C ASP A 53 4.02 -2.29 9.35
N GLY A 54 3.78 -3.03 8.26
CA GLY A 54 2.60 -3.87 8.06
C GLY A 54 1.42 -3.13 7.45
N ASP A 55 1.65 -1.94 6.89
CA ASP A 55 0.68 -1.20 6.08
C ASP A 55 0.68 -1.72 4.64
N LYS A 56 -0.45 -1.53 3.95
CA LYS A 56 -0.55 -1.78 2.51
C LYS A 56 -0.06 -0.55 1.75
N ALA A 57 0.67 -0.78 0.67
CA ALA A 57 1.11 0.27 -0.22
C ALA A 57 0.28 0.27 -1.51
N LYS A 58 -0.38 1.39 -1.80
CA LYS A 58 -1.05 1.65 -3.07
C LYS A 58 -0.17 2.55 -3.93
N ILE A 59 0.29 2.02 -5.05
CA ILE A 59 1.13 2.73 -6.00
C ILE A 59 0.24 3.24 -7.12
N THR A 60 0.24 4.56 -7.32
CA THR A 60 -0.58 5.21 -8.35
C THR A 60 0.31 5.97 -9.31
N LEU A 61 0.36 5.54 -10.57
CA LEU A 61 1.04 6.25 -11.64
C LEU A 61 0.02 7.11 -12.40
N ARG A 62 0.22 8.43 -12.44
CA ARG A 62 -0.70 9.34 -13.14
C ARG A 62 -0.16 9.70 -14.51
N PHE A 63 -0.96 9.50 -15.55
CA PHE A 63 -0.66 9.92 -16.92
C PHE A 63 -1.29 11.27 -17.24
N ARG A 64 -0.59 12.13 -17.99
CA ARG A 64 -1.09 13.40 -18.50
C ARG A 64 -1.28 13.32 -20.01
N GLY A 65 -2.55 13.29 -20.45
CA GLY A 65 -2.96 13.46 -21.85
C GLY A 65 -2.26 12.51 -22.85
N ARG A 66 -1.20 13.00 -23.49
CA ARG A 66 -0.39 12.27 -24.49
C ARG A 66 0.44 11.12 -23.89
N GLU A 67 0.60 11.09 -22.57
CA GLU A 67 1.37 10.05 -21.88
C GLU A 67 0.63 8.72 -21.74
N MET A 68 -0.64 8.63 -22.17
CA MET A 68 -1.33 7.32 -22.26
C MET A 68 -0.66 6.35 -23.23
N ALA A 69 0.19 6.84 -24.16
CA ALA A 69 1.00 5.98 -25.02
C ALA A 69 2.19 5.35 -24.28
N HIS A 70 2.61 5.90 -23.13
CA HIS A 70 3.72 5.41 -22.32
C HIS A 70 3.26 4.41 -21.24
N GLN A 71 2.26 3.59 -21.57
CA GLN A 71 1.85 2.48 -20.70
C GLN A 71 3.00 1.52 -20.44
N ASP A 72 3.81 1.23 -21.47
CA ASP A 72 4.99 0.37 -21.35
C ASP A 72 6.02 0.89 -20.34
N ILE A 73 6.24 2.21 -20.30
CA ILE A 73 7.16 2.83 -19.35
C ILE A 73 6.61 2.71 -17.93
N GLY A 74 5.32 2.97 -17.74
CA GLY A 74 4.66 2.80 -16.45
C GLY A 74 4.70 1.35 -15.97
N LEU A 75 4.46 0.40 -16.87
CA LEU A 75 4.44 -1.03 -16.58
C LEU A 75 5.85 -1.55 -16.28
N ALA A 76 6.87 -1.09 -17.01
CA ALA A 76 8.27 -1.39 -16.72
C ALA A 76 8.70 -0.85 -15.34
N LEU A 77 8.30 0.37 -14.98
CA LEU A 77 8.59 0.96 -13.67
C LEU A 77 7.90 0.17 -12.55
N LEU A 78 6.64 -0.22 -12.73
CA LEU A 78 5.92 -1.03 -11.75
C LEU A 78 6.53 -2.42 -11.59
N LYS A 79 6.95 -3.06 -12.69
CA LYS A 79 7.69 -4.33 -12.64
C LYS A 79 9.04 -4.20 -11.91
N ARG A 80 9.74 -3.09 -12.09
CA ARG A 80 10.99 -2.80 -11.36
C ARG A 80 10.70 -2.67 -9.86
N VAL A 81 9.72 -1.85 -9.49
CA VAL A 81 9.26 -1.70 -8.08
C VAL A 81 8.81 -3.04 -7.48
N GLU A 82 8.11 -3.87 -8.25
CA GLU A 82 7.70 -5.21 -7.82
C GLU A 82 8.90 -6.10 -7.50
N ALA A 83 9.90 -6.13 -8.37
CA ALA A 83 11.12 -6.90 -8.18
C ALA A 83 11.91 -6.43 -6.94
N ASP A 84 12.07 -5.11 -6.78
CA ASP A 84 12.76 -4.53 -5.63
C ASP A 84 12.00 -4.74 -4.30
N LEU A 85 10.66 -4.86 -4.34
CA LEU A 85 9.82 -5.05 -3.16
C LEU A 85 9.50 -6.53 -2.86
N ILE A 86 9.98 -7.49 -3.65
CA ILE A 86 9.65 -8.92 -3.52
C ILE A 86 10.08 -9.53 -2.17
N GLU A 87 11.10 -8.92 -1.55
CA GLU A 87 11.64 -9.34 -0.25
C GLU A 87 10.74 -8.90 0.92
N VAL A 88 10.08 -7.74 0.80
CA VAL A 88 9.32 -7.10 1.89
C VAL A 88 7.80 -7.16 1.68
N GLY A 89 7.35 -7.36 0.46
CA GLY A 89 5.95 -7.31 0.06
C GLY A 89 5.57 -8.38 -0.95
N ALA A 90 4.27 -8.55 -1.14
CA ALA A 90 3.68 -9.36 -2.20
C ALA A 90 2.63 -8.54 -2.94
N VAL A 91 2.55 -8.72 -4.26
CA VAL A 91 1.53 -8.05 -5.07
C VAL A 91 0.17 -8.64 -4.73
N GLU A 92 -0.71 -7.83 -4.15
CA GLU A 92 -2.11 -8.20 -3.93
C GLU A 92 -2.95 -7.89 -5.16
N GLN A 93 -2.62 -6.80 -5.87
CA GLN A 93 -3.34 -6.39 -7.07
C GLN A 93 -2.35 -5.96 -8.15
N PHE A 94 -2.36 -6.70 -9.24
CA PHE A 94 -1.60 -6.39 -10.45
C PHE A 94 -1.96 -5.01 -10.99
N PRO A 95 -1.02 -4.32 -11.66
CA PRO A 95 -1.22 -2.98 -12.19
C PRO A 95 -2.39 -2.95 -13.16
N LYS A 96 -3.42 -2.16 -12.83
CA LYS A 96 -4.60 -1.96 -13.65
C LYS A 96 -4.72 -0.50 -14.06
N LEU A 97 -5.09 -0.27 -15.31
CA LEU A 97 -5.44 1.05 -15.81
C LEU A 97 -6.85 1.43 -15.34
N GLU A 98 -6.93 2.43 -14.48
CA GLU A 98 -8.16 3.12 -14.09
C GLU A 98 -8.17 4.51 -14.73
N GLY A 99 -8.65 4.56 -15.98
CA GLY A 99 -8.74 5.78 -16.78
C GLY A 99 -7.39 6.41 -17.08
N ARG A 100 -7.06 7.50 -16.38
CA ARG A 100 -5.78 8.24 -16.54
C ARG A 100 -4.72 7.86 -15.52
N GLN A 101 -4.96 6.82 -14.73
CA GLN A 101 -4.04 6.36 -13.69
C GLN A 101 -3.85 4.86 -13.82
N MET A 102 -2.64 4.39 -13.56
CA MET A 102 -2.37 2.98 -13.35
C MET A 102 -2.15 2.76 -11.87
N VAL A 103 -2.90 1.83 -11.29
CA VAL A 103 -2.90 1.55 -9.86
C VAL A 103 -2.42 0.13 -9.64
N MET A 104 -1.53 -0.04 -8.67
CA MET A 104 -1.02 -1.32 -8.20
C MET A 104 -1.11 -1.35 -6.68
N MET A 105 -1.45 -2.50 -6.09
CA MET A 105 -1.48 -2.67 -4.64
C MET A 105 -0.51 -3.75 -4.20
N ILE A 106 0.33 -3.40 -3.24
CA ILE A 106 1.30 -4.30 -2.62
C ILE A 106 0.95 -4.43 -1.15
N GLY A 107 0.77 -5.66 -0.71
CA GLY A 107 0.59 -6.02 0.68
C GLY A 107 1.93 -6.35 1.34
N PRO A 108 2.06 -6.13 2.66
CA PRO A 108 3.24 -6.57 3.38
C PRO A 108 3.32 -8.10 3.37
N LYS A 109 4.51 -8.65 3.12
CA LYS A 109 4.72 -10.10 3.15
C LYS A 109 4.62 -10.53 4.61
N LYS A 110 3.56 -11.27 4.95
CA LYS A 110 3.40 -11.82 6.29
C LYS A 110 4.60 -12.74 6.58
N LYS A 111 5.34 -12.44 7.65
CA LYS A 111 6.16 -13.44 8.33
C LYS A 111 5.26 -14.49 8.96
#